data_AF-A0A7W6ETA2-F1
#
_entry.id   AF-A0A7W6ETA2-F1
#
_cell.length_a   1.000
_cell.length_b   1.000
_cell.length_c   1.000
_cell.angle_alpha   90.00
_cell.angle_beta   90.00
_cell.angle_gamma   90.00
#
_symmetry.space_group_name_H-M   'P 1'
#
loop_
_entity.id
_entity.type
_entity.pdbx_description
1 polymer ?
#
loop_
_entity_poly.entity_id
_entity_poly.type
_entity_poly.pdbx_seq_one_letter_code
_entity_poly.pdbx_strand_id
1 'polypeptide(L)'
;MKSIQKLFSPLLALSILLSGQTFIHQAIAQPPAQQRAPLPPIPIKGDTTHTLTRHFKLATNTKIAPYTNGFIHRWLVLEPIKKDIARNNIFTDNYLRSEFKNNNFSEDYLMIPKAGEMVNVGNQALNWYALDSKTFNFNLFNFSYDINKPKYGLLFWLVTVIDCSEEIQNVRMTAGCNSGGMFWLNGQEILMLSGDRDMIVDNVASPILTLKKGRNIIRGAVINGPGMANFCLRFIDEKDQPVKNISISKD
;
A
#
# COMPACT_ATOMS: atom_id res chain seq x y z
N MET A 1 -71.30 -62.84 -27.76
CA MET A 1 -72.70 -63.16 -27.43
C MET A 1 -73.19 -62.25 -26.30
N LYS A 2 -74.50 -62.07 -26.16
CA LYS A 2 -75.15 -61.19 -25.16
C LYS A 2 -74.87 -61.71 -23.71
N SER A 3 -75.06 -60.97 -22.62
CA SER A 3 -76.18 -60.03 -22.37
C SER A 3 -76.07 -59.21 -21.06
N ILE A 4 -76.85 -58.11 -20.97
CA ILE A 4 -77.60 -57.63 -19.76
C ILE A 4 -76.74 -57.07 -18.59
N GLN A 5 -77.06 -56.02 -17.83
CA GLN A 5 -78.02 -54.88 -17.81
C GLN A 5 -77.33 -53.77 -16.94
N LYS A 6 -77.78 -52.52 -16.76
CA LYS A 6 -79.00 -51.73 -17.08
C LYS A 6 -78.60 -50.24 -17.16
N LEU A 7 -79.52 -49.35 -17.55
CA LEU A 7 -79.43 -47.90 -17.27
C LEU A 7 -80.40 -47.54 -16.14
N PHE A 8 -80.03 -46.64 -15.22
CA PHE A 8 -80.93 -45.68 -14.58
C PHE A 8 -80.14 -44.52 -13.96
N SER A 9 -80.62 -43.30 -14.16
CA SER A 9 -80.04 -42.03 -13.69
C SER A 9 -80.76 -41.54 -12.39
N PRO A 10 -80.70 -40.26 -12.01
CA PRO A 10 -79.69 -39.66 -11.13
C PRO A 10 -80.31 -39.13 -9.83
N LEU A 11 -79.51 -38.61 -8.87
CA LEU A 11 -79.77 -37.32 -8.21
C LEU A 11 -78.72 -36.90 -7.17
N LEU A 12 -78.71 -35.59 -6.99
CA LEU A 12 -77.77 -34.69 -6.33
C LEU A 12 -77.75 -34.75 -4.79
N ALA A 13 -76.64 -34.27 -4.23
CA ALA A 13 -76.50 -33.56 -2.95
C ALA A 13 -76.67 -34.31 -1.60
N LEU A 14 -75.53 -34.53 -0.92
CA LEU A 14 -75.32 -33.94 0.41
C LEU A 14 -73.83 -33.67 0.71
N SER A 15 -73.59 -32.73 1.61
CA SER A 15 -72.30 -32.14 1.99
C SER A 15 -71.45 -33.02 2.92
N ILE A 16 -70.12 -32.77 2.96
CA ILE A 16 -69.37 -32.34 4.17
C ILE A 16 -67.84 -32.26 3.89
N LEU A 17 -67.25 -31.18 4.44
CA LEU A 17 -65.82 -30.81 4.56
C LEU A 17 -64.73 -31.83 4.17
N LEU A 18 -63.88 -31.44 3.21
CA LEU A 18 -62.58 -32.05 2.96
C LEU A 18 -61.50 -31.31 3.78
N SER A 19 -61.11 -31.85 4.93
CA SER A 19 -59.94 -31.38 5.69
C SER A 19 -58.65 -31.97 5.12
N GLY A 20 -58.03 -31.24 4.18
CA GLY A 20 -56.71 -31.58 3.66
C GLY A 20 -55.66 -31.50 4.78
N GLN A 21 -55.26 -32.64 5.33
CA GLN A 21 -54.18 -32.68 6.33
C GLN A 21 -52.85 -32.31 5.67
N THR A 22 -52.19 -31.32 6.26
CA THR A 22 -50.84 -30.91 5.87
C THR A 22 -49.83 -32.00 6.25
N PHE A 23 -49.03 -32.43 5.29
CA PHE A 23 -47.85 -33.25 5.59
C PHE A 23 -46.84 -32.41 6.37
N ILE A 24 -46.81 -32.59 7.68
CA ILE A 24 -45.73 -32.05 8.53
C ILE A 24 -44.49 -32.92 8.30
N HIS A 25 -43.51 -32.39 7.57
CA HIS A 25 -42.16 -32.94 7.61
C HIS A 25 -41.58 -32.73 9.01
N GLN A 26 -41.52 -33.80 9.81
CA GLN A 26 -40.69 -33.84 11.00
C GLN A 26 -39.22 -33.85 10.57
N ALA A 27 -38.58 -32.70 10.60
CA ALA A 27 -37.13 -32.61 10.50
C ALA A 27 -36.51 -33.23 11.76
N ILE A 28 -35.89 -34.40 11.62
CA ILE A 28 -35.09 -35.01 12.68
C ILE A 28 -33.85 -34.13 12.86
N ALA A 29 -33.78 -33.42 13.98
CA ALA A 29 -32.60 -32.63 14.32
C ALA A 29 -31.37 -33.54 14.43
N GLN A 30 -30.25 -33.14 13.80
CA GLN A 30 -28.98 -33.79 14.08
C GLN A 30 -28.63 -33.62 15.57
N PRO A 31 -28.06 -34.63 16.24
CA PRO A 31 -27.55 -34.45 17.59
C PRO A 31 -26.49 -33.34 17.59
N PRO A 32 -26.38 -32.54 18.67
CA PRO A 32 -25.43 -31.45 18.71
C PRO A 32 -24.02 -31.97 18.47
N ALA A 33 -23.34 -31.41 17.47
CA ALA A 33 -21.96 -31.75 17.18
C ALA A 33 -21.11 -31.54 18.44
N GLN A 34 -20.40 -32.58 18.88
CA GLN A 34 -19.46 -32.45 20.00
C GLN A 34 -18.51 -31.30 19.70
N GLN A 35 -18.45 -30.32 20.61
CA GLN A 35 -17.50 -29.23 20.51
C GLN A 35 -16.09 -29.83 20.40
N ARG A 36 -15.42 -29.59 19.26
CA ARG A 36 -14.01 -29.92 19.11
C ARG A 36 -13.27 -29.22 20.24
N ALA A 37 -12.44 -29.96 20.98
CA ALA A 37 -11.58 -29.37 21.99
C ALA A 37 -10.78 -28.21 21.37
N PRO A 38 -10.65 -27.07 22.06
CA PRO A 38 -9.85 -25.97 21.55
C PRO A 38 -8.43 -26.48 21.32
N LEU A 39 -7.86 -26.16 20.14
CA LEU A 39 -6.46 -26.46 19.87
C LEU A 39 -5.60 -25.79 20.95
N PRO A 40 -4.55 -26.47 21.46
CA PRO A 40 -3.61 -25.82 22.36
C PRO A 40 -3.04 -24.57 21.66
N PRO A 41 -2.86 -23.45 22.37
CA PRO A 41 -2.33 -22.24 21.76
C PRO A 41 -0.94 -22.54 21.20
N ILE A 42 -0.83 -22.53 19.86
CA ILE A 42 0.45 -22.64 19.17
C ILE A 42 1.28 -21.44 19.63
N PRO A 43 2.47 -21.65 20.26
CA PRO A 43 3.33 -20.54 20.58
C PRO A 43 3.78 -19.88 19.28
N ILE A 44 3.19 -18.73 18.95
CA ILE A 44 3.66 -17.91 17.84
C ILE A 44 4.99 -17.31 18.32
N LYS A 45 6.06 -18.08 18.11
CA LYS A 45 7.43 -17.60 18.24
C LYS A 45 7.63 -16.63 17.09
N GLY A 46 7.20 -15.39 17.31
CA GLY A 46 7.29 -14.32 16.32
C GLY A 46 8.71 -14.22 15.83
N ASP A 47 8.88 -13.94 14.53
CA ASP A 47 10.21 -13.67 14.01
C ASP A 47 10.80 -12.47 14.78
N THR A 48 12.00 -12.67 15.32
CA THR A 48 12.80 -11.68 16.06
C THR A 48 14.10 -11.37 15.34
N THR A 49 14.30 -11.92 14.13
CA THR A 49 15.50 -11.71 13.31
C THR A 49 15.36 -10.44 12.49
N HIS A 50 15.32 -9.31 13.18
CA HIS A 50 15.35 -7.95 12.62
C HIS A 50 16.68 -7.75 11.88
N THR A 51 16.64 -7.76 10.54
CA THR A 51 17.86 -7.81 9.72
C THR A 51 17.66 -7.04 8.41
N LEU A 52 18.10 -5.78 8.39
CA LEU A 52 17.98 -4.86 7.26
C LEU A 52 18.53 -5.40 5.94
N THR A 53 19.57 -6.24 6.00
CA THR A 53 20.16 -6.89 4.84
C THR A 53 19.28 -8.00 4.24
N ARG A 54 18.12 -8.33 4.83
CA ARG A 54 17.10 -9.21 4.25
C ARG A 54 16.47 -8.57 3.03
N HIS A 55 15.95 -7.35 3.16
CA HIS A 55 15.19 -6.66 2.10
C HIS A 55 15.99 -5.56 1.39
N PHE A 56 17.03 -5.02 2.02
CA PHE A 56 17.80 -3.88 1.52
C PHE A 56 19.29 -4.18 1.38
N LYS A 57 20.02 -3.28 0.74
CA LYS A 57 21.47 -3.15 0.81
C LYS A 57 21.79 -1.72 1.27
N LEU A 58 22.90 -1.53 1.99
CA LEU A 58 23.39 -0.17 2.28
C LEU A 58 23.89 0.48 0.99
N ALA A 59 23.45 1.71 0.72
CA ALA A 59 23.85 2.44 -0.48
C ALA A 59 25.33 2.85 -0.41
N THR A 60 26.05 2.58 -1.49
CA THR A 60 27.43 3.05 -1.70
C THR A 60 27.43 4.42 -2.38
N ASN A 61 28.61 5.06 -2.46
CA ASN A 61 28.76 6.34 -3.16
C ASN A 61 28.80 6.18 -4.70
N THR A 62 28.85 4.94 -5.20
CA THR A 62 28.77 4.65 -6.63
C THR A 62 27.33 4.86 -7.10
N LYS A 63 27.12 5.74 -8.08
CA LYS A 63 25.79 5.94 -8.69
C LYS A 63 25.30 4.66 -9.35
N ILE A 64 23.99 4.41 -9.30
CA ILE A 64 23.37 3.22 -9.89
C ILE A 64 22.33 3.62 -10.93
N ALA A 65 22.07 2.76 -11.91
CA ALA A 65 20.91 2.95 -12.79
C ALA A 65 19.60 2.60 -12.03
N PRO A 66 18.44 3.14 -12.46
CA PRO A 66 17.14 2.57 -12.13
C PRO A 66 17.07 1.08 -12.50
N TYR A 67 16.04 0.37 -12.02
CA TYR A 67 15.76 -0.97 -12.54
C TYR A 67 15.45 -0.94 -14.05
N THR A 68 15.49 -2.11 -14.71
CA THR A 68 15.26 -2.23 -16.17
C THR A 68 13.88 -1.74 -16.63
N ASN A 69 12.92 -1.67 -15.71
CA ASN A 69 11.58 -1.10 -15.85
C ASN A 69 11.45 0.35 -15.31
N GLY A 70 12.57 1.02 -15.04
CA GLY A 70 12.67 2.44 -14.67
C GLY A 70 12.46 2.80 -13.21
N PHE A 71 12.14 1.84 -12.33
CA PHE A 71 11.88 2.18 -10.91
C PHE A 71 13.13 2.64 -10.17
N ILE A 72 12.96 3.70 -9.38
CA ILE A 72 13.97 4.26 -8.50
C ILE A 72 13.99 3.46 -7.19
N HIS A 73 15.12 2.80 -6.93
CA HIS A 73 15.25 1.83 -5.83
C HIS A 73 16.26 2.22 -4.75
N ARG A 74 17.07 3.26 -4.98
CA ARG A 74 17.92 3.89 -3.96
C ARG A 74 17.22 5.08 -3.33
N TRP A 75 17.15 5.09 -2.00
CA TRP A 75 16.53 6.15 -1.21
C TRP A 75 17.30 6.39 0.09
N LEU A 76 17.47 7.67 0.44
CA LEU A 76 17.57 8.08 1.84
C LEU A 76 16.17 7.94 2.45
N VAL A 77 16.05 7.21 3.55
CA VAL A 77 14.81 7.02 4.30
C VAL A 77 15.04 7.34 5.77
N LEU A 78 14.13 8.13 6.35
CA LEU A 78 14.11 8.46 7.77
C LEU A 78 13.46 7.31 8.54
N GLU A 79 13.90 7.06 9.77
CA GLU A 79 13.13 6.24 10.71
C GLU A 79 11.66 6.69 10.82
N PRO A 80 10.71 5.77 11.02
CA PRO A 80 9.29 6.10 11.07
C PRO A 80 8.95 7.08 12.19
N ILE A 81 8.21 8.13 11.82
CA ILE A 81 7.51 9.00 12.75
C ILE A 81 6.25 8.26 13.20
N LYS A 82 6.13 7.93 14.48
CA LYS A 82 4.92 7.29 15.03
C LYS A 82 3.74 8.28 14.99
N LYS A 83 2.57 7.79 14.58
CA LYS A 83 1.27 8.46 14.50
C LYS A 83 0.17 7.55 15.07
N ASP A 84 -0.81 8.12 15.76
CA ASP A 84 -1.94 7.34 16.30
C ASP A 84 -3.11 7.28 15.29
N ILE A 85 -2.97 6.40 14.28
CA ILE A 85 -3.92 6.25 13.17
C ILE A 85 -4.56 4.86 13.20
N ALA A 86 -5.82 4.79 13.62
CA ALA A 86 -6.56 3.52 13.72
C ALA A 86 -7.12 3.02 12.37
N ARG A 87 -7.39 3.92 11.41
CA ARG A 87 -8.01 3.64 10.10
C ARG A 87 -7.49 4.61 9.04
N ASN A 88 -7.30 4.13 7.81
CA ASN A 88 -6.74 4.90 6.70
C ASN A 88 -7.78 5.81 5.99
N ASN A 89 -9.07 5.66 6.28
CA ASN A 89 -10.13 6.47 5.67
C ASN A 89 -10.06 7.97 6.01
N ILE A 90 -9.16 8.38 6.92
CA ILE A 90 -8.88 9.78 7.24
C ILE A 90 -7.91 10.46 6.26
N PHE A 91 -7.26 9.71 5.36
CA PHE A 91 -6.22 10.20 4.43
C PHE A 91 -6.75 11.05 3.27
N THR A 92 -7.53 12.07 3.60
CA THR A 92 -7.93 13.14 2.67
C THR A 92 -6.73 14.02 2.30
N ASP A 93 -6.82 14.67 1.15
CA ASP A 93 -5.88 15.70 0.67
C ASP A 93 -5.44 16.69 1.76
N ASN A 94 -6.40 17.26 2.49
CA ASN A 94 -6.12 18.26 3.54
C ASN A 94 -5.45 17.64 4.76
N TYR A 95 -5.83 16.42 5.13
CA TYR A 95 -5.17 15.68 6.21
C TYR A 95 -3.71 15.37 5.85
N LEU A 96 -3.47 14.85 4.65
CA LEU A 96 -2.12 14.52 4.17
C LEU A 96 -1.22 15.76 4.11
N ARG A 97 -1.67 16.85 3.47
CA ARG A 97 -0.88 18.10 3.42
C ARG A 97 -0.60 18.67 4.82
N SER A 98 -1.57 18.62 5.73
CA SER A 98 -1.40 19.06 7.11
C SER A 98 -0.38 18.20 7.87
N GLU A 99 -0.51 16.87 7.83
CA GLU A 99 0.43 15.97 8.50
C GLU A 99 1.83 16.05 7.90
N PHE A 100 1.99 16.03 6.57
CA PHE A 100 3.30 16.18 5.96
C PHE A 100 3.92 17.55 6.30
N LYS A 101 3.17 18.65 6.30
CA LYS A 101 3.69 19.94 6.75
C LYS A 101 4.11 19.93 8.23
N ASN A 102 3.24 19.47 9.13
CA ASN A 102 3.44 19.56 10.58
C ASN A 102 4.51 18.59 11.12
N ASN A 103 4.80 17.52 10.39
CA ASN A 103 5.82 16.52 10.75
C ASN A 103 6.97 16.53 9.72
N ASN A 104 7.21 17.66 9.06
CA ASN A 104 8.32 17.83 8.11
C ASN A 104 9.67 17.81 8.85
N PHE A 105 10.70 17.27 8.20
CA PHE A 105 12.07 17.26 8.74
C PHE A 105 12.89 18.49 8.34
N SER A 106 12.50 19.21 7.29
CA SER A 106 13.14 20.45 6.87
C SER A 106 12.24 21.28 5.94
N GLU A 107 12.06 22.56 6.27
CA GLU A 107 11.35 23.54 5.44
C GLU A 107 12.05 23.82 4.10
N ASP A 108 13.36 23.55 3.99
CA ASP A 108 14.04 23.52 2.71
C ASP A 108 13.74 22.18 2.00
N TYR A 109 12.86 22.21 1.00
CA TYR A 109 12.53 21.02 0.20
C TYR A 109 13.64 20.56 -0.76
N LEU A 110 14.74 21.31 -0.88
CA LEU A 110 15.96 20.91 -1.58
C LEU A 110 17.00 20.29 -0.65
N MET A 111 16.78 20.28 0.67
CA MET A 111 17.71 19.64 1.62
C MET A 111 17.80 18.14 1.38
N ILE A 112 19.05 17.67 1.21
CA ILE A 112 19.43 16.25 1.10
C ILE A 112 20.13 15.85 2.41
N PRO A 113 19.54 14.94 3.21
CA PRO A 113 20.14 14.46 4.46
C PRO A 113 21.26 13.45 4.18
N LYS A 114 22.10 13.16 5.17
CA LYS A 114 23.17 12.16 5.09
C LYS A 114 22.78 10.87 5.80
N ALA A 115 23.25 9.73 5.30
CA ALA A 115 23.12 8.47 6.03
C ALA A 115 23.87 8.54 7.38
N GLY A 116 23.19 8.18 8.48
CA GLY A 116 23.68 8.34 9.85
C GLY A 116 23.41 9.72 10.46
N GLU A 117 22.79 10.65 9.73
CA GLU A 117 22.36 11.93 10.29
C GLU A 117 21.10 11.73 11.16
N MET A 118 21.11 12.34 12.34
CA MET A 118 19.94 12.40 13.21
C MET A 118 19.25 13.75 13.08
N VAL A 119 17.92 13.72 12.97
CA VAL A 119 17.05 14.91 12.96
C VAL A 119 15.94 14.75 14.01
N ASN A 120 15.50 15.86 14.59
CA ASN A 120 14.34 15.88 15.48
C ASN A 120 13.09 16.23 14.68
N VAL A 121 12.07 15.37 14.72
CA VAL A 121 10.72 15.66 14.20
C VAL A 121 9.73 15.62 15.35
N GLY A 122 9.21 16.78 15.73
CA GLY A 122 8.46 16.93 16.97
C GLY A 122 9.33 16.56 18.18
N ASN A 123 8.92 15.53 18.93
CA ASN A 123 9.64 14.97 20.07
C ASN A 123 10.43 13.68 19.76
N GLN A 124 10.55 13.30 18.48
CA GLN A 124 11.23 12.07 18.06
C GLN A 124 12.59 12.41 17.42
N ALA A 125 13.67 11.89 17.99
CA ALA A 125 14.99 11.90 17.38
C ALA A 125 15.11 10.67 16.45
N LEU A 126 15.35 10.90 15.16
CA LEU A 126 15.20 9.91 14.10
C LEU A 126 16.43 9.90 13.19
N ASN A 127 16.89 8.71 12.80
CA ASN A 127 18.10 8.50 12.01
C ASN A 127 17.80 8.32 10.51
N TRP A 128 18.68 8.84 9.64
CA TRP A 128 18.61 8.62 8.18
C TRP A 128 19.42 7.40 7.73
N TYR A 129 18.84 6.60 6.83
CA TYR A 129 19.48 5.45 6.20
C TYR A 129 19.49 5.61 4.69
N ALA A 130 20.64 5.42 4.03
CA ALA A 130 20.69 5.33 2.57
C ALA A 130 20.67 3.86 2.15
N LEU A 131 19.60 3.44 1.46
CA LEU A 131 19.27 2.05 1.17
C LEU A 131 18.91 1.82 -0.30
N ASP A 132 19.40 0.70 -0.83
CA ASP A 132 18.98 0.15 -2.12
C ASP A 132 17.97 -0.97 -1.83
N SER A 133 16.72 -0.82 -2.29
CA SER A 133 15.72 -1.90 -2.24
C SER A 133 16.14 -3.06 -3.15
N LYS A 134 15.91 -4.30 -2.72
CA LYS A 134 16.09 -5.48 -3.58
C LYS A 134 14.92 -5.74 -4.54
N THR A 135 13.84 -4.97 -4.41
CA THR A 135 12.63 -5.05 -5.25
C THR A 135 12.31 -3.68 -5.84
N PHE A 136 11.47 -3.65 -6.88
CA PHE A 136 11.13 -2.40 -7.59
C PHE A 136 10.39 -1.38 -6.70
N ASN A 137 9.64 -1.86 -5.70
CA ASN A 137 9.02 -1.06 -4.67
C ASN A 137 9.92 -0.97 -3.42
N PHE A 138 9.79 0.12 -2.68
CA PHE A 138 10.43 0.29 -1.38
C PHE A 138 9.43 -0.09 -0.28
N ASN A 139 9.69 -1.18 0.44
CA ASN A 139 8.77 -1.71 1.44
C ASN A 139 9.07 -1.12 2.82
N LEU A 140 8.32 -0.08 3.20
CA LEU A 140 8.49 0.68 4.43
C LEU A 140 8.08 -0.10 5.69
N PHE A 141 7.10 -1.01 5.58
CA PHE A 141 6.76 -1.96 6.64
C PHE A 141 7.94 -2.89 6.94
N ASN A 142 8.57 -3.44 5.89
CA ASN A 142 9.77 -4.27 6.04
C ASN A 142 10.95 -3.46 6.58
N PHE A 143 11.17 -2.24 6.10
CA PHE A 143 12.21 -1.34 6.63
C PHE A 143 12.02 -1.14 8.14
N SER A 144 10.84 -0.69 8.58
CA SER A 144 10.55 -0.44 9.99
C SER A 144 10.71 -1.69 10.86
N TYR A 145 10.22 -2.83 10.37
CA TYR A 145 10.40 -4.11 11.05
C TYR A 145 11.87 -4.51 11.15
N ASP A 146 12.64 -4.39 10.07
CA ASP A 146 14.05 -4.79 10.02
C ASP A 146 14.95 -3.93 10.93
N ILE A 147 14.56 -2.69 11.24
CA ILE A 147 15.23 -1.81 12.22
C ILE A 147 14.61 -1.84 13.62
N ASN A 148 13.72 -2.81 13.90
CA ASN A 148 13.05 -3.00 15.19
C ASN A 148 12.26 -1.75 15.69
N LYS A 149 11.49 -1.14 14.79
CA LYS A 149 10.57 -0.01 15.10
C LYS A 149 9.10 -0.45 14.96
N PRO A 150 8.12 0.34 15.46
CA PRO A 150 6.69 0.03 15.31
C PRO A 150 6.29 -0.15 13.84
N LYS A 151 5.28 -0.98 13.54
CA LYS A 151 4.93 -1.35 12.15
C LYS A 151 3.70 -0.66 11.57
N TYR A 152 2.89 -0.01 12.41
CA TYR A 152 1.59 0.57 12.08
C TYR A 152 1.46 1.96 12.69
N GLY A 153 0.67 2.82 12.07
CA GLY A 153 0.53 4.22 12.47
C GLY A 153 1.85 4.95 12.26
N LEU A 154 2.31 5.03 11.01
CA LEU A 154 3.63 5.55 10.67
C LEU A 154 3.57 6.53 9.51
N LEU A 155 4.38 7.58 9.63
CA LEU A 155 4.74 8.51 8.56
C LEU A 155 6.24 8.33 8.29
N PHE A 156 6.61 8.21 7.02
CA PHE A 156 8.00 8.09 6.56
C PHE A 156 8.37 9.24 5.65
N TRP A 157 9.59 9.77 5.81
CA TRP A 157 10.22 10.70 4.87
C TRP A 157 11.29 10.00 4.05
N LEU A 158 11.34 10.37 2.78
CA LEU A 158 12.18 9.79 1.76
C LEU A 158 12.81 10.90 0.93
N VAL A 159 14.10 10.76 0.61
CA VAL A 159 14.81 11.62 -0.33
C VAL A 159 15.61 10.74 -1.29
N THR A 160 15.66 11.11 -2.55
CA THR A 160 16.59 10.52 -3.51
C THR A 160 17.02 11.56 -4.52
N VAL A 161 18.15 11.33 -5.15
CA VAL A 161 18.79 12.26 -6.07
C VAL A 161 19.06 11.53 -7.37
N ILE A 162 18.53 12.06 -8.48
CA ILE A 162 18.80 11.55 -9.81
C ILE A 162 19.59 12.56 -10.64
N ASP A 163 20.65 12.12 -11.29
CA ASP A 163 21.45 12.91 -12.21
C ASP A 163 21.14 12.52 -13.65
N CYS A 164 20.83 13.52 -14.47
CA CYS A 164 20.63 13.40 -15.91
C CYS A 164 21.86 13.96 -16.65
N SER A 165 22.39 13.26 -17.66
CA SER A 165 23.52 13.74 -18.48
C SER A 165 23.17 14.94 -19.35
N GLU A 166 21.89 15.04 -19.69
CA GLU A 166 21.24 16.06 -20.50
C GLU A 166 19.89 16.43 -19.88
N GLU A 167 19.20 17.42 -20.45
CA GLU A 167 17.82 17.71 -20.05
C GLU A 167 16.86 16.71 -20.70
N ILE A 168 15.89 16.21 -19.93
CA ILE A 168 14.89 15.25 -20.40
C ILE A 168 13.51 15.90 -20.29
N GLN A 169 12.97 16.34 -21.42
CA GLN A 169 11.66 16.97 -21.54
C GLN A 169 10.55 15.93 -21.72
N ASN A 170 9.29 16.36 -21.63
CA ASN A 170 8.09 15.56 -21.89
C ASN A 170 7.92 14.30 -21.02
N VAL A 171 8.51 14.27 -19.83
CA VAL A 171 8.39 13.13 -18.91
C VAL A 171 7.22 13.30 -17.94
N ARG A 172 6.75 12.19 -17.37
CA ARG A 172 5.88 12.19 -16.19
C ARG A 172 6.52 11.40 -15.07
N MET A 173 6.42 11.91 -13.85
CA MET A 173 6.61 11.10 -12.65
C MET A 173 5.38 10.22 -12.47
N THR A 174 5.56 8.93 -12.26
CA THR A 174 4.48 8.01 -11.87
C THR A 174 4.77 7.41 -10.50
N ALA A 175 3.71 7.20 -9.71
CA ALA A 175 3.86 6.62 -8.37
C ALA A 175 2.68 5.73 -7.99
N GLY A 176 2.99 4.74 -7.16
CA GLY A 176 2.04 3.90 -6.43
C GLY A 176 2.39 3.90 -4.95
N CYS A 177 1.40 3.95 -4.06
CA CYS A 177 1.62 4.06 -2.61
C CYS A 177 0.55 3.31 -1.81
N ASN A 178 0.96 2.61 -0.76
CA ASN A 178 0.07 2.11 0.29
C ASN A 178 0.36 2.87 1.61
N SER A 179 -0.52 3.71 2.14
CA SER A 179 -1.84 4.12 1.60
C SER A 179 -1.82 5.56 1.10
N GLY A 180 -1.50 6.51 1.99
CA GLY A 180 -1.35 7.91 1.64
C GLY A 180 0.08 8.24 1.24
N GLY A 181 0.28 9.09 0.23
CA GLY A 181 1.63 9.52 -0.18
C GLY A 181 1.65 10.86 -0.90
N MET A 182 2.80 11.52 -0.90
CA MET A 182 3.00 12.82 -1.55
C MET A 182 4.45 12.94 -2.01
N PHE A 183 4.68 13.51 -3.19
CA PHE A 183 6.00 13.57 -3.81
C PHE A 183 6.29 14.96 -4.41
N TRP A 184 7.54 15.38 -4.26
CA TRP A 184 8.08 16.64 -4.75
C TRP A 184 9.27 16.39 -5.66
N LEU A 185 9.42 17.24 -6.67
CA LEU A 185 10.59 17.30 -7.55
C LEU A 185 11.18 18.71 -7.48
N ASN A 186 12.47 18.83 -7.17
CA ASN A 186 13.18 20.11 -7.07
C ASN A 186 12.44 21.16 -6.23
N GLY A 187 11.82 20.74 -5.12
CA GLY A 187 11.06 21.61 -4.21
C GLY A 187 9.59 21.84 -4.54
N GLN A 188 9.12 21.46 -5.74
CA GLN A 188 7.73 21.63 -6.16
C GLN A 188 6.89 20.39 -5.86
N GLU A 189 5.66 20.57 -5.37
CA GLU A 189 4.66 19.47 -5.22
C GLU A 189 4.26 18.96 -6.60
N ILE A 190 4.42 17.66 -6.86
CA ILE A 190 4.20 17.04 -8.18
C ILE A 190 3.07 16.00 -8.15
N LEU A 191 2.97 15.23 -7.06
CA LEU A 191 2.01 14.14 -6.91
C LEU A 191 1.50 14.03 -5.48
N MET A 192 0.25 13.59 -5.35
CA MET A 192 -0.33 13.13 -4.10
C MET A 192 -1.27 11.96 -4.37
N LEU A 193 -1.27 10.99 -3.46
CA LEU A 193 -2.17 9.83 -3.44
C LEU A 193 -2.92 9.87 -2.10
N SER A 194 -4.20 10.23 -2.15
CA SER A 194 -5.10 10.27 -0.99
C SER A 194 -6.06 9.08 -0.97
N GLY A 195 -6.55 8.75 0.23
CA GLY A 195 -7.44 7.64 0.52
C GLY A 195 -6.76 6.39 1.13
N ASP A 196 -7.60 5.43 1.51
CA ASP A 196 -7.16 4.07 1.81
C ASP A 196 -6.92 3.33 0.48
N ARG A 197 -5.68 2.89 0.26
CA ARG A 197 -5.18 2.47 -1.07
C ARG A 197 -4.16 1.36 -0.95
N ASP A 198 -4.22 0.43 -1.91
CA ASP A 198 -3.11 -0.46 -2.21
C ASP A 198 -2.07 0.20 -3.11
N MET A 199 -0.82 -0.29 -3.03
CA MET A 199 0.23 0.12 -3.94
C MET A 199 -0.01 -0.54 -5.31
N ILE A 200 -0.48 0.27 -6.25
CA ILE A 200 -0.65 -0.10 -7.65
C ILE A 200 0.45 0.60 -8.46
N VAL A 201 1.16 -0.13 -9.32
CA VAL A 201 2.17 0.45 -10.22
C VAL A 201 1.53 1.54 -11.08
N ASP A 202 2.19 2.69 -11.15
CA ASP A 202 1.74 3.88 -11.89
C ASP A 202 0.31 4.37 -11.55
N ASN A 203 -0.15 4.17 -10.30
CA ASN A 203 -1.51 4.52 -9.89
C ASN A 203 -1.88 5.98 -10.21
N VAL A 204 -0.92 6.89 -10.09
CA VAL A 204 -1.05 8.29 -10.49
C VAL A 204 0.15 8.71 -11.33
N ALA A 205 -0.08 9.65 -12.25
CA ALA A 205 0.92 10.29 -13.07
C ALA A 205 0.86 11.82 -12.89
N SER A 206 2.02 12.47 -12.87
CA SER A 206 2.13 13.92 -12.76
C SER A 206 1.61 14.63 -14.02
N PRO A 207 1.44 15.97 -13.99
CA PRO A 207 1.55 16.80 -15.19
C PRO A 207 2.85 16.51 -15.98
N ILE A 208 2.97 17.06 -17.18
CA ILE A 208 4.22 16.95 -17.95
C ILE A 208 5.32 17.74 -17.23
N LEU A 209 6.51 17.15 -17.10
CA LEU A 209 7.68 17.70 -16.43
C LEU A 209 8.89 17.73 -17.37
N THR A 210 9.90 18.48 -16.94
CA THR A 210 11.25 18.44 -17.49
C THR A 210 12.21 18.10 -16.36
N LEU A 211 13.01 17.04 -16.53
CA LEU A 211 14.17 16.78 -15.68
C LEU A 211 15.34 17.62 -16.18
N LYS A 212 15.80 18.57 -15.37
CA LYS A 212 16.91 19.44 -15.76
C LYS A 212 18.21 18.64 -15.90
N LYS A 213 19.12 19.10 -16.77
CA LYS A 213 20.48 18.55 -16.84
C LYS A 213 21.16 18.59 -15.47
N GLY A 214 21.82 17.50 -15.10
CA GLY A 214 22.42 17.31 -13.78
C GLY A 214 21.41 16.89 -12.71
N ARG A 215 21.62 17.41 -11.50
CA ARG A 215 20.99 16.96 -10.25
C ARG A 215 19.52 17.34 -10.13
N ASN A 216 18.63 16.36 -10.06
CA ASN A 216 17.23 16.51 -9.68
C ASN A 216 16.98 15.84 -8.33
N ILE A 217 16.31 16.55 -7.42
CA ILE A 217 16.03 16.08 -6.06
C ILE A 217 14.57 15.66 -5.97
N ILE A 218 14.32 14.44 -5.50
CA ILE A 218 12.97 13.90 -5.28
C ILE A 218 12.80 13.71 -3.79
N ARG A 219 11.76 14.33 -3.22
CA ARG A 219 11.32 14.08 -1.84
C ARG A 219 10.01 13.32 -1.89
N GLY A 220 9.83 12.37 -0.98
CA GLY A 220 8.59 11.63 -0.79
C GLY A 220 8.19 11.60 0.67
N ALA A 221 6.88 11.64 0.93
CA ALA A 221 6.29 11.33 2.21
C ALA A 221 5.27 10.20 2.01
N VAL A 222 5.26 9.21 2.90
CA VAL A 222 4.33 8.06 2.85
C VAL A 222 3.76 7.83 4.24
N ILE A 223 2.44 7.59 4.32
CA ILE A 223 1.72 7.38 5.58
C ILE A 223 0.75 6.20 5.49
N ASN A 224 0.69 5.41 6.57
CA ASN A 224 -0.22 4.29 6.72
C ASN A 224 -0.61 4.14 8.20
N GLY A 225 -1.88 3.81 8.46
CA GLY A 225 -2.40 3.42 9.76
C GLY A 225 -2.16 1.93 9.97
N PRO A 226 -3.18 1.07 9.85
CA PRO A 226 -2.99 -0.37 9.78
C PRO A 226 -2.56 -0.83 8.37
N GLY A 227 -1.77 -1.91 8.32
CA GLY A 227 -1.46 -2.64 7.09
C GLY A 227 0.00 -2.54 6.65
N MET A 228 0.22 -2.72 5.35
CA MET A 228 1.55 -2.62 4.75
C MET A 228 1.81 -1.20 4.24
N ALA A 229 2.86 -0.55 4.73
CA ALA A 229 3.39 0.66 4.11
C ALA A 229 4.41 0.30 3.02
N ASN A 230 4.18 0.71 1.77
CA ASN A 230 5.18 0.61 0.69
C ASN A 230 4.83 1.55 -0.48
N PHE A 231 5.81 1.87 -1.33
CA PHE A 231 5.59 2.69 -2.52
C PHE A 231 6.53 2.28 -3.67
N CYS A 232 6.22 2.72 -4.89
CA CYS A 232 7.13 2.71 -6.02
C CYS A 232 7.03 4.03 -6.81
N LEU A 233 8.13 4.42 -7.46
CA LEU A 233 8.19 5.64 -8.26
C LEU A 233 9.14 5.45 -9.45
N ARG A 234 8.73 5.92 -10.63
CA ARG A 234 9.55 5.99 -11.85
C ARG A 234 9.23 7.26 -12.64
N PHE A 235 10.02 7.49 -13.70
CA PHE A 235 9.65 8.42 -14.76
C PHE A 235 9.34 7.65 -16.03
N ILE A 236 8.33 8.11 -16.77
CA ILE A 236 8.00 7.63 -18.11
C ILE A 236 8.10 8.79 -19.10
N ASP A 237 8.42 8.49 -20.36
CA ASP A 237 8.43 9.44 -21.46
C ASP A 237 7.04 9.63 -22.09
N GLU A 238 6.97 10.45 -23.14
CA GLU A 238 5.78 10.72 -23.95
C GLU A 238 5.17 9.49 -24.67
N LYS A 239 5.81 8.32 -24.60
CA LYS A 239 5.38 7.02 -25.18
C LYS A 239 5.12 5.99 -24.08
N ASP A 240 4.94 6.45 -22.84
CA ASP A 240 4.81 5.67 -21.61
C ASP A 240 5.98 4.69 -21.37
N GLN A 241 7.14 4.93 -21.98
CA GLN A 241 8.33 4.08 -21.81
C GLN A 241 9.16 4.55 -20.61
N PRO A 242 9.76 3.63 -19.83
CA PRO A 242 10.51 4.04 -18.64
C PRO A 242 11.79 4.80 -18.99
N VAL A 243 11.97 5.97 -18.38
CA VAL A 243 13.19 6.79 -18.48
C VAL A 243 14.32 6.06 -17.75
N LYS A 244 15.41 5.77 -18.48
CA LYS A 244 16.54 4.95 -18.00
C LYS A 244 17.91 5.61 -18.18
N ASN A 245 18.00 6.69 -18.95
CA ASN A 245 19.20 7.52 -19.14
C ASN A 245 19.43 8.50 -17.96
N ILE A 246 19.21 8.01 -16.74
CA ILE A 246 19.44 8.72 -15.47
C ILE A 246 20.24 7.82 -14.53
N SER A 247 20.92 8.42 -13.57
CA SER A 247 21.64 7.70 -12.51
C SER A 247 21.21 8.19 -11.14
N ILE A 248 21.17 7.31 -10.14
CA ILE A 248 20.70 7.58 -8.79
C ILE A 248 21.92 7.66 -7.87
N SER A 249 22.18 8.84 -7.27
CA SER A 249 23.26 9.05 -6.30
C SER A 249 22.78 8.78 -4.86
N LYS A 250 23.69 8.93 -3.89
CA LYS A 250 23.40 8.83 -2.45
C LYS A 250 23.23 10.22 -1.81
N ASP A 251 23.54 11.27 -2.57
CA ASP A 251 23.90 12.61 -2.13
C ASP A 251 23.90 13.63 -3.28
#